data_AF-A0A2T2SHW4-F1
#
_entry.id   AF-A0A2T2SHW4-F1
#
_cell.length_a   1.000
_cell.length_b   1.000
_cell.length_c   1.000
_cell.angle_alpha   90.00
_cell.angle_beta   90.00
_cell.angle_gamma   90.00
#
_symmetry.space_group_name_H-M   'P 1'
#
loop_
_entity.id
_entity.type
_entity.pdbx_description
1 polymer ?
#
loop_
_entity_poly.entity_id
_entity_poly.type
_entity_poly.pdbx_seq_one_letter_code
_entity_poly.pdbx_strand_id
1 'polypeptide(L)'
;MEAPASDAALADVASEEPVRSLDPSIRTIWMIKMAGASTILFLPALFYDLTHLFSPNAWLPFGVLSGGVLVAATLYCLAWPRLRYQSWGFALRPEEIYMEHGVLKHVRTVVPLRRIQHVDVSQDLIEREFALGRLVVHTAGSRSSDVVIPGLPLPDAEEIRDKIKRFILEDPLIEEPV
;
A
#
# COMPACT_ATOMS: atom_id res chain seq x y z
N MET A 1 -8.50 38.89 -13.44
CA MET A 1 -8.77 37.97 -12.30
C MET A 1 -8.70 36.60 -12.92
N GLU A 2 -7.50 36.02 -12.92
CA GLU A 2 -7.01 35.07 -13.91
C GLU A 2 -6.79 33.68 -13.26
N ALA A 3 -7.70 32.75 -13.51
CA ALA A 3 -7.54 31.29 -13.43
C ALA A 3 -8.89 30.66 -13.86
N PRO A 4 -8.93 29.84 -14.93
CA PRO A 4 -8.95 28.39 -14.70
C PRO A 4 -8.35 27.55 -15.86
N ALA A 5 -7.28 27.99 -16.51
CA ALA A 5 -6.64 27.20 -17.58
C ALA A 5 -5.77 26.04 -17.05
N SER A 6 -5.29 26.12 -15.80
CA SER A 6 -4.38 25.13 -15.21
C SER A 6 -5.07 23.82 -14.77
N ASP A 7 -6.36 23.85 -14.46
CA ASP A 7 -7.07 22.68 -13.91
C ASP A 7 -7.50 21.71 -15.04
N ALA A 8 -7.83 22.25 -16.22
CA ALA A 8 -8.16 21.46 -17.40
C ALA A 8 -6.92 20.79 -18.03
N ALA A 9 -5.76 21.47 -18.02
CA ALA A 9 -4.50 20.89 -18.51
C ALA A 9 -3.96 19.79 -17.58
N LEU A 10 -4.18 19.90 -16.27
CA LEU A 10 -3.86 18.83 -15.31
C LEU A 10 -4.80 17.61 -15.45
N ALA A 11 -6.05 17.84 -15.85
CA ALA A 11 -7.01 16.78 -16.15
C ALA A 11 -6.74 16.08 -17.50
N ASP A 12 -6.26 16.82 -18.50
CA ASP A 12 -5.96 16.30 -19.85
C ASP A 12 -4.67 15.45 -19.85
N VAL A 13 -3.67 15.88 -19.10
CA VAL A 13 -2.44 15.11 -18.85
C VAL A 13 -2.76 13.83 -18.05
N ALA A 14 -3.83 13.83 -17.22
CA ALA A 14 -4.32 12.65 -16.51
C ALA A 14 -4.95 11.53 -17.37
N SER A 15 -5.21 11.78 -18.65
CA SER A 15 -6.05 10.91 -19.49
C SER A 15 -5.35 9.82 -20.32
N GLU A 16 -4.02 9.80 -20.44
CA GLU A 16 -3.40 9.00 -21.52
C GLU A 16 -3.11 7.52 -21.19
N GLU A 17 -3.16 7.09 -19.92
CA GLU A 17 -3.22 5.65 -19.57
C GLU A 17 -4.21 5.41 -18.42
N PRO A 18 -5.09 4.38 -18.52
CA PRO A 18 -6.06 4.10 -17.48
C PRO A 18 -5.35 3.75 -16.17
N VAL A 19 -5.74 4.42 -15.07
CA VAL A 19 -5.24 4.14 -13.73
C VAL A 19 -5.43 2.66 -13.43
N ARG A 20 -4.32 1.92 -13.35
CA ARG A 20 -4.33 0.48 -13.08
C ARG A 20 -4.62 0.31 -11.58
N SER A 21 -5.72 -0.38 -11.28
CA SER A 21 -6.03 -0.79 -9.92
C SER A 21 -5.13 -1.95 -9.52
N LEU A 22 -4.73 -1.98 -8.24
CA LEU A 22 -3.96 -3.09 -7.66
C LEU A 22 -4.69 -4.44 -7.85
N ASP A 23 -3.96 -5.55 -7.77
CA ASP A 23 -4.57 -6.88 -7.85
C ASP A 23 -5.50 -7.11 -6.63
N PRO A 24 -6.74 -7.60 -6.82
CA PRO A 24 -7.68 -7.83 -5.72
C PRO A 24 -7.15 -8.78 -4.64
N SER A 25 -6.18 -9.64 -4.94
CA SER A 25 -5.56 -10.60 -4.01
C SER A 25 -4.81 -9.92 -2.87
N ILE A 26 -4.44 -8.64 -3.00
CA ILE A 26 -3.82 -7.89 -1.89
C ILE A 26 -4.78 -7.70 -0.70
N ARG A 27 -6.10 -7.69 -0.96
CA ARG A 27 -7.10 -7.61 0.11
C ARG A 27 -6.99 -8.82 1.05
N THR A 28 -6.74 -10.00 0.49
CA THR A 28 -6.58 -11.25 1.25
C THR A 28 -5.30 -11.21 2.08
N ILE A 29 -4.19 -10.75 1.51
CA ILE A 29 -2.92 -10.61 2.24
C ILE A 29 -3.07 -9.65 3.42
N TRP A 30 -3.67 -8.48 3.20
CA TRP A 30 -3.91 -7.52 4.27
C TRP A 30 -4.86 -8.06 5.32
N MET A 31 -5.88 -8.81 4.92
CA MET A 31 -6.79 -9.47 5.85
C MET A 31 -6.05 -10.50 6.72
N ILE A 32 -5.18 -11.34 6.14
CA ILE A 32 -4.37 -12.32 6.89
C ILE A 32 -3.41 -11.63 7.86
N LYS A 33 -2.67 -10.61 7.39
CA LYS A 33 -1.76 -9.81 8.24
C LYS A 33 -2.50 -9.17 9.42
N MET A 34 -3.69 -8.60 9.18
CA MET A 34 -4.52 -7.99 10.21
C MET A 34 -5.15 -9.01 11.15
N ALA A 35 -5.57 -10.18 10.64
CA ALA A 35 -6.12 -11.26 11.45
C ALA A 35 -5.08 -11.76 12.47
N GLY A 36 -3.83 -11.95 12.03
CA GLY A 36 -2.71 -12.27 12.93
C GLY A 36 -2.52 -11.22 14.03
N ALA A 37 -2.45 -9.94 13.67
CA ALA A 37 -2.33 -8.85 14.64
C ALA A 37 -3.52 -8.78 15.62
N SER A 38 -4.73 -9.02 15.13
CA SER A 38 -5.93 -9.01 15.96
C SER A 38 -5.99 -10.20 16.94
N THR A 39 -5.44 -11.35 16.53
CA THR A 39 -5.32 -12.53 17.40
C THR A 39 -4.39 -12.25 18.59
N ILE A 40 -3.30 -11.49 18.36
CA ILE A 40 -2.38 -11.07 19.42
C ILE A 40 -3.10 -10.18 20.45
N LEU A 41 -4.05 -9.35 20.03
CA LEU A 41 -4.86 -8.52 20.94
C LEU A 41 -5.99 -9.32 21.62
N PHE A 42 -6.53 -10.32 20.94
CA PHE A 42 -7.61 -11.16 21.46
C PHE A 42 -7.13 -12.13 22.56
N LEU A 43 -5.92 -12.69 22.45
CA LEU A 43 -5.41 -13.68 23.41
C LEU A 43 -5.31 -13.14 24.86
N PRO A 44 -4.75 -11.95 25.14
CA PRO A 44 -4.73 -11.37 26.48
C PRO A 44 -6.13 -11.05 27.01
N ALA A 45 -7.02 -10.56 26.13
CA ALA A 45 -8.42 -10.28 26.47
C ALA A 45 -9.17 -11.55 26.90
N LEU A 46 -8.99 -12.64 26.17
CA LEU A 46 -9.54 -13.96 26.51
C LEU A 46 -8.91 -14.51 27.79
N PHE A 47 -7.60 -14.35 27.98
CA PHE A 47 -6.91 -14.79 29.19
C PHE A 47 -7.39 -14.04 30.45
N TYR A 48 -7.63 -12.74 30.34
CA TYR A 48 -8.23 -11.95 31.41
C TYR A 48 -9.62 -12.47 31.79
N ASP A 49 -10.50 -12.65 30.80
CA ASP A 49 -11.85 -13.16 31.01
C ASP A 49 -11.82 -14.58 31.63
N LEU A 50 -10.88 -15.44 31.22
CA LEU A 50 -10.73 -16.80 31.74
C LEU A 50 -10.23 -16.86 33.19
N THR A 51 -9.28 -15.98 33.55
CA THR A 51 -8.72 -15.92 34.92
C THR A 51 -9.69 -15.31 35.93
N HIS A 52 -10.60 -14.45 35.49
CA HIS A 52 -11.59 -13.78 36.36
C HIS A 52 -12.95 -14.47 36.39
N LEU A 53 -13.10 -15.60 35.69
CA LEU A 53 -14.36 -16.35 35.51
C LEU A 53 -15.02 -16.80 36.84
N PHE A 54 -14.21 -16.99 37.88
CA PHE A 54 -14.66 -17.39 39.22
C PHE A 54 -14.49 -16.29 40.29
N SER A 55 -14.12 -15.07 39.90
CA SER A 55 -13.91 -13.98 40.85
C SER A 55 -15.22 -13.21 41.11
N PRO A 56 -15.71 -13.15 42.36
CA PRO A 56 -16.94 -12.40 42.70
C PRO A 56 -16.82 -10.88 42.51
N ASN A 57 -15.58 -10.37 42.38
CA ASN A 57 -15.24 -8.95 42.24
C ASN A 57 -14.86 -8.57 40.81
N ALA A 58 -15.27 -9.35 39.80
CA ALA A 58 -15.01 -9.00 38.41
C ALA A 58 -15.72 -7.67 38.06
N TRP A 59 -14.97 -6.71 37.51
CA TRP A 59 -15.51 -5.41 37.09
C TRP A 59 -16.51 -5.56 35.92
N LEU A 60 -16.32 -6.57 35.06
CA LEU A 60 -17.13 -6.82 33.88
C LEU A 60 -17.66 -8.27 33.87
N PRO A 61 -18.86 -8.51 33.30
CA PRO A 61 -19.35 -9.87 33.08
C PRO A 61 -18.44 -10.61 32.09
N PHE A 62 -18.30 -11.92 32.30
CA PHE A 62 -17.51 -12.80 31.45
C PHE A 62 -17.92 -12.66 29.97
N GLY A 63 -16.93 -12.49 29.09
CA GLY A 63 -17.14 -12.46 27.64
C GLY A 63 -17.44 -11.07 27.06
N VAL A 64 -17.67 -10.04 27.87
CA VAL A 64 -17.89 -8.68 27.36
C VAL A 64 -16.61 -8.10 26.75
N LEU A 65 -15.46 -8.31 27.41
CA LEU A 65 -14.18 -7.77 26.98
C LEU A 65 -13.64 -8.55 25.77
N SER A 66 -13.57 -9.88 25.87
CA SER A 66 -13.17 -10.74 24.74
C SER A 66 -14.13 -10.67 23.55
N GLY A 67 -15.44 -10.67 23.79
CA GLY A 67 -16.46 -10.52 22.75
C GLY A 67 -16.39 -9.16 22.05
N GLY A 68 -16.22 -8.07 22.81
CA GLY A 68 -16.04 -6.73 22.26
C GLY A 68 -14.79 -6.62 21.39
N VAL A 69 -13.66 -7.15 21.87
CA VAL A 69 -12.41 -7.19 21.10
C VAL A 69 -12.57 -8.02 19.83
N LEU A 70 -13.23 -9.19 19.91
CA LEU A 70 -13.47 -10.05 18.74
C LEU A 70 -14.31 -9.36 17.67
N VAL A 71 -15.41 -8.72 18.07
CA VAL A 71 -16.29 -7.99 17.13
C VAL A 71 -15.54 -6.81 16.50
N ALA A 72 -14.85 -6.00 17.30
CA ALA A 72 -14.07 -4.87 16.81
C ALA A 72 -12.95 -5.31 15.86
N ALA A 73 -12.20 -6.36 16.23
CA ALA A 73 -11.16 -6.97 15.39
C ALA A 73 -11.72 -7.45 14.05
N THR A 74 -12.85 -8.15 14.09
CA THR A 74 -13.51 -8.69 12.90
C THR A 74 -13.95 -7.57 11.96
N LEU A 75 -14.66 -6.56 12.48
CA LEU A 75 -15.09 -5.40 11.70
C LEU A 75 -13.91 -4.65 11.10
N TYR A 76 -12.83 -4.45 11.86
CA TYR A 76 -11.62 -3.80 11.37
C TYR A 76 -10.95 -4.60 10.24
N CYS A 77 -10.80 -5.92 10.40
CA CYS A 77 -10.21 -6.80 9.39
C CYS A 77 -11.03 -6.85 8.08
N LEU A 78 -12.35 -6.69 8.15
CA LEU A 78 -13.24 -6.71 6.98
C LEU A 78 -13.36 -5.35 6.29
N ALA A 79 -13.42 -4.26 7.04
CA ALA A 79 -13.64 -2.92 6.51
C ALA A 79 -12.34 -2.27 6.00
N TRP A 80 -11.25 -2.38 6.77
CA TRP A 80 -10.03 -1.62 6.51
C TRP A 80 -9.33 -2.00 5.20
N PRO A 81 -9.13 -3.29 4.85
CA PRO A 81 -8.48 -3.67 3.61
C PRO A 81 -9.27 -3.26 2.36
N ARG A 82 -10.61 -3.28 2.45
CA ARG A 82 -11.50 -2.89 1.34
C ARG A 82 -11.38 -1.39 1.05
N LEU A 83 -11.47 -0.58 2.11
CA LEU A 83 -11.31 0.87 2.01
C LEU A 83 -9.92 1.24 1.47
N ARG A 84 -8.87 0.58 2.00
CA ARG A 84 -7.50 0.79 1.56
C ARG A 84 -7.29 0.44 0.08
N TYR A 85 -7.88 -0.66 -0.38
CA TYR A 85 -7.79 -1.07 -1.78
C TYR A 85 -8.48 -0.08 -2.73
N GLN A 86 -9.68 0.39 -2.38
CA GLN A 86 -10.42 1.35 -3.22
C GLN A 86 -9.72 2.72 -3.30
N SER A 87 -8.94 3.07 -2.28
CA SER A 87 -8.21 4.33 -2.20
C SER A 87 -6.85 4.33 -2.90
N TRP A 88 -6.55 3.31 -3.72
CA TRP A 88 -5.24 3.09 -4.29
C TRP A 88 -5.30 2.98 -5.82
N GLY A 89 -4.47 3.75 -6.52
CA GLY A 89 -4.36 3.71 -7.97
C GLY A 89 -2.98 4.14 -8.43
N PHE A 90 -2.49 3.55 -9.51
CA PHE A 90 -1.25 3.98 -10.16
C PHE A 90 -1.42 4.07 -11.68
N ALA A 91 -0.67 4.97 -12.30
CA ALA A 91 -0.57 5.07 -13.74
C ALA A 91 0.90 5.24 -14.13
N LEU A 92 1.34 4.45 -15.10
CA LEU A 92 2.66 4.60 -15.70
C LEU A 92 2.51 5.56 -16.88
N ARG A 93 3.44 6.50 -17.04
CA ARG A 93 3.50 7.37 -18.22
C ARG A 93 4.90 7.33 -18.82
N PRO A 94 5.08 7.83 -20.06
CA PRO A 94 6.36 7.74 -20.75
C PRO A 94 7.54 8.36 -20.00
N GLU A 95 7.32 9.40 -19.19
CA GLU A 95 8.39 10.15 -18.51
C GLU A 95 8.24 10.18 -16.98
N GLU A 96 7.12 9.69 -16.44
CA GLU A 96 6.78 9.83 -15.02
C GLU A 96 5.82 8.73 -14.53
N ILE A 97 5.81 8.51 -13.21
CA ILE A 97 4.94 7.55 -12.52
C ILE A 97 3.99 8.34 -11.63
N TYR A 98 2.69 8.15 -11.83
CA TYR A 98 1.63 8.68 -10.97
C TYR A 98 1.17 7.62 -9.98
N MET A 99 1.06 8.03 -8.72
CA MET A 99 0.54 7.19 -7.66
C MET A 99 -0.42 7.99 -6.79
N GLU A 100 -1.60 7.43 -6.57
CA GLU A 100 -2.59 7.96 -5.64
C GLU A 100 -2.84 6.94 -4.54
N HIS A 101 -2.69 7.36 -3.28
CA HIS A 101 -2.96 6.51 -2.15
C HIS A 101 -3.56 7.28 -0.97
N GLY A 102 -4.53 6.66 -0.28
CA GLY A 102 -4.91 7.05 1.07
C GLY A 102 -6.42 7.06 1.32
N VAL A 103 -6.81 6.47 2.45
CA VAL A 103 -8.23 6.27 2.82
C VAL A 103 -8.86 7.53 3.39
N LEU A 104 -8.15 8.23 4.28
CA LEU A 104 -8.63 9.44 4.95
C LEU A 104 -7.98 10.71 4.39
N LYS A 105 -6.75 10.59 3.92
CA LYS A 105 -5.99 11.67 3.30
C LYS A 105 -5.45 11.16 1.98
N HIS A 106 -6.03 11.65 0.88
CA HIS A 106 -5.55 11.32 -0.46
C HIS A 106 -4.19 11.98 -0.67
N VAL A 107 -3.17 11.16 -0.90
CA VAL A 107 -1.82 11.58 -1.24
C VAL A 107 -1.61 11.27 -2.71
N ARG A 108 -1.32 12.31 -3.49
CA ARG A 108 -0.95 12.21 -4.90
C ARG A 108 0.55 12.41 -5.01
N THR A 109 1.25 11.44 -5.57
CA THR A 109 2.70 11.45 -5.73
C THR A 109 3.01 11.28 -7.21
N VAL A 110 3.80 12.22 -7.74
CA VAL A 110 4.31 12.17 -9.11
C VAL A 110 5.81 12.00 -9.03
N VAL A 111 6.31 10.91 -9.61
CA VAL A 111 7.74 10.59 -9.64
C VAL A 111 8.21 10.62 -11.08
N PRO A 112 9.00 11.63 -11.48
CA PRO A 112 9.67 11.62 -12.78
C PRO A 112 10.63 10.42 -12.88
N LEU A 113 10.62 9.69 -13.99
CA LEU A 113 11.50 8.53 -14.20
C LEU A 113 12.98 8.93 -14.06
N ARG A 114 13.33 10.14 -14.49
CA ARG A 114 14.69 10.73 -14.35
C ARG A 114 15.18 10.89 -12.91
N ARG A 115 14.28 10.89 -11.92
CA ARG A 115 14.65 10.99 -10.49
C ARG A 115 14.79 9.64 -9.81
N ILE A 116 14.46 8.56 -10.50
CA ILE A 116 14.58 7.21 -9.95
C ILE A 116 16.05 6.81 -9.94
N GLN A 117 16.54 6.43 -8.76
CA GLN A 117 17.91 5.96 -8.59
C GLN A 117 17.96 4.44 -8.72
N HIS A 118 17.08 3.75 -7.99
CA HIS A 118 16.98 2.29 -8.06
C HIS A 118 15.55 1.84 -7.84
N VAL A 119 15.27 0.65 -8.38
CA VAL A 119 13.97 -0.02 -8.28
C VAL A 119 14.20 -1.45 -7.87
N ASP A 120 13.52 -1.85 -6.80
CA ASP A 120 13.59 -3.17 -6.22
C ASP A 120 12.21 -3.82 -6.18
N VAL A 121 12.16 -5.13 -6.40
CA VAL A 121 10.96 -5.93 -6.19
C VAL A 121 11.17 -6.71 -4.91
N SER A 122 10.33 -6.44 -3.92
CA SER A 122 10.36 -7.10 -2.62
C SER A 122 9.11 -7.96 -2.43
N GLN A 123 9.26 -9.08 -1.73
CA GLN A 123 8.19 -10.03 -1.48
C GLN A 123 8.32 -10.61 -0.07
N ASP A 124 7.29 -10.44 0.75
CA ASP A 124 7.20 -11.11 2.06
C ASP A 124 6.78 -12.58 1.90
N LEU A 125 6.98 -13.41 2.94
CA LEU A 125 6.60 -14.83 2.91
C LEU A 125 5.12 -15.06 2.53
N ILE A 126 4.21 -14.22 3.03
CA ILE A 126 2.79 -14.29 2.67
C ILE A 126 2.58 -13.84 1.21
N GLU A 127 3.27 -12.79 0.78
CA GLU A 127 3.16 -12.27 -0.60
C GLU A 127 3.66 -13.31 -1.63
N ARG A 128 4.65 -14.12 -1.24
CA ARG A 128 5.16 -15.26 -2.02
C ARG A 128 4.11 -16.32 -2.31
N GLU A 129 3.32 -16.69 -1.31
CA GLU A 129 2.27 -17.71 -1.48
C GLU A 129 1.16 -17.24 -2.42
N PHE A 130 0.90 -15.94 -2.45
CA PHE A 130 -0.12 -15.33 -3.32
C PHE A 130 0.44 -14.85 -4.67
N ALA A 131 1.71 -15.14 -4.99
CA ALA A 131 2.40 -14.66 -6.20
C ALA A 131 2.32 -13.13 -6.41
N LEU A 132 2.25 -12.37 -5.32
CA LEU A 132 2.23 -10.91 -5.32
C LEU A 132 3.60 -10.36 -4.90
N GLY A 133 4.00 -9.25 -5.48
CA GLY A 133 5.19 -8.49 -5.14
C GLY A 133 4.86 -7.05 -4.80
N ARG A 134 5.85 -6.36 -4.24
CA ARG A 134 5.81 -4.91 -4.01
C ARG A 134 6.98 -4.27 -4.74
N LEU A 135 6.70 -3.26 -5.54
CA LEU A 135 7.72 -2.48 -6.24
C LEU A 135 8.12 -1.31 -5.34
N VAL A 136 9.40 -1.23 -5.00
CA VAL A 136 9.98 -0.16 -4.19
C VAL A 136 10.82 0.70 -5.12
N VAL A 137 10.37 1.94 -5.32
CA VAL A 137 11.04 2.91 -6.18
C VAL A 137 11.72 3.94 -5.29
N HIS A 138 13.04 4.00 -5.38
CA HIS A 138 13.86 4.92 -4.61
C HIS A 138 14.23 6.12 -5.48
N THR A 139 13.96 7.32 -5.00
CA THR A 139 14.08 8.54 -5.79
C THR A 139 14.94 9.59 -5.10
N ALA A 140 15.66 10.38 -5.88
CA ALA A 140 16.49 11.48 -5.38
C ALA A 140 15.61 12.67 -4.91
N GLY A 141 15.57 12.97 -3.60
CA GLY A 141 14.77 14.09 -3.07
C GLY A 141 14.87 14.30 -1.55
N SER A 142 14.49 15.51 -1.08
CA SER A 142 14.75 16.00 0.29
C SER A 142 13.77 15.53 1.38
N ARG A 143 12.84 14.62 1.08
CA ARG A 143 12.00 13.96 2.10
C ARG A 143 11.72 12.53 1.66
N SER A 144 12.59 11.59 2.05
CA SER A 144 12.29 10.15 2.13
C SER A 144 11.36 9.67 1.00
N SER A 145 11.78 9.88 -0.24
CA SER A 145 10.94 9.73 -1.42
C SER A 145 10.99 8.31 -1.96
N ASP A 146 10.87 7.35 -1.05
CA ASP A 146 10.69 5.95 -1.36
C ASP A 146 9.20 5.72 -1.62
N VAL A 147 8.89 5.32 -2.85
CA VAL A 147 7.52 5.11 -3.32
C VAL A 147 7.30 3.61 -3.44
N VAL A 148 6.41 3.08 -2.61
CA VAL A 148 6.09 1.64 -2.57
C VAL A 148 4.76 1.39 -3.25
N ILE A 149 4.76 0.57 -4.29
CA ILE A 149 3.58 0.06 -4.99
C ILE A 149 3.33 -1.37 -4.53
N PRO A 150 2.35 -1.62 -3.63
CA PRO A 150 2.13 -2.95 -3.10
C PRO A 150 1.10 -3.74 -3.93
N GLY A 151 1.22 -5.07 -4.01
CA GLY A 151 0.14 -5.92 -4.54
C GLY A 151 0.06 -5.95 -6.05
N LEU A 152 1.23 -5.87 -6.69
CA LEU A 152 1.38 -6.18 -8.09
C LEU A 152 1.57 -7.69 -8.23
N PRO A 153 0.99 -8.36 -9.24
CA PRO A 153 1.44 -9.70 -9.61
C PRO A 153 2.96 -9.69 -9.80
N LEU A 154 3.66 -10.70 -9.31
CA LEU A 154 5.11 -10.80 -9.44
C LEU A 154 5.63 -10.57 -10.88
N PRO A 155 5.06 -11.21 -11.94
CA PRO A 155 5.52 -10.95 -13.31
C PRO A 155 5.30 -9.49 -13.75
N ASP A 156 4.18 -8.88 -13.37
CA ASP A 156 3.92 -7.46 -13.67
C ASP A 156 4.90 -6.54 -12.93
N ALA A 157 5.25 -6.85 -11.69
CA ALA A 157 6.22 -6.08 -10.91
C ALA A 157 7.62 -6.15 -11.53
N GLU A 158 8.02 -7.34 -12.00
CA GLU A 158 9.28 -7.54 -12.72
C GLU A 158 9.29 -6.83 -14.08
N GLU A 159 8.19 -6.90 -14.84
CA GLU A 159 8.05 -6.19 -16.11
C GLU A 159 8.19 -4.68 -15.93
N ILE A 160 7.52 -4.11 -14.92
CA ILE A 160 7.61 -2.67 -14.62
C ILE A 160 9.02 -2.30 -14.19
N ARG A 161 9.66 -3.09 -13.32
CA ARG A 161 11.07 -2.89 -12.92
C ARG A 161 11.98 -2.88 -14.14
N ASP A 162 11.82 -3.83 -15.04
CA ASP A 162 12.69 -3.99 -16.21
C ASP A 162 12.46 -2.88 -17.23
N LYS A 163 11.23 -2.39 -17.39
CA LYS A 163 10.92 -1.16 -18.16
C LYS A 163 11.62 0.06 -17.59
N ILE A 164 11.56 0.26 -16.26
CA ILE A 164 12.22 1.40 -15.61
C ILE A 164 13.74 1.29 -15.74
N LYS A 165 14.31 0.10 -15.53
CA LYS A 165 15.76 -0.13 -15.71
C LYS A 165 16.21 0.15 -17.14
N ARG A 166 15.43 -0.28 -18.14
CA ARG A 166 15.74 0.01 -19.55
C ARG A 166 15.73 1.51 -19.82
N PHE A 167 14.75 2.24 -19.31
CA PHE A 167 14.68 3.69 -19.44
C PHE A 167 15.90 4.39 -18.81
N ILE A 168 16.37 3.91 -17.65
CA ILE A 168 17.58 4.44 -17.00
C ILE A 168 18.85 4.13 -17.82
N LEU A 169 18.92 2.96 -18.47
CA LEU A 169 20.08 2.54 -19.25
C LEU A 169 20.13 3.18 -20.66
N GLU A 170 18.99 3.46 -21.27
CA GLU A 170 18.87 4.09 -22.59
C GLU A 170 19.10 5.61 -22.57
N ASP A 171 19.13 6.25 -21.39
CA ASP A 171 19.51 7.66 -21.21
C ASP A 171 20.88 7.81 -20.50
N PRO A 172 22.02 7.47 -21.17
CA PRO A 172 23.35 7.46 -20.58
C PRO A 172 24.02 8.85 -20.50
N LEU A 173 23.29 9.96 -20.36
CA LEU A 173 23.89 11.31 -20.27
C LEU A 173 24.46 11.66 -18.89
N ILE A 174 24.72 10.69 -18.01
CA ILE A 174 25.28 10.92 -16.67
C ILE A 174 26.61 10.18 -16.47
N GLU A 175 27.49 10.25 -17.48
CA GLU A 175 28.93 10.07 -17.30
C GLU A 175 29.69 11.19 -18.00
N GLU A 176 29.59 12.42 -17.49
CA GLU A 176 30.70 13.39 -17.62
C GLU A 176 31.26 13.69 -16.23
N PRO A 177 32.30 12.97 -15.77
CA PRO A 177 33.24 13.54 -14.83
C PRO A 177 34.19 14.47 -15.60
N VAL A 178 34.09 15.77 -15.29
CA VAL A 178 34.97 16.87 -15.70
C VAL A 178 36.42 16.62 -15.33
#